data_AF-A0A401NXR8-F1
#
_entry.id   AF-A0A401NXR8-F1
#
_cell.length_a   1.000
_cell.length_b   1.000
_cell.length_c   1.000
_cell.angle_alpha   90.00
_cell.angle_beta   90.00
_cell.angle_gamma   90.00
#
_symmetry.space_group_name_H-M   'P 1'
#
loop_
_entity.id
_entity.type
_entity.pdbx_description
1 polymer ?
#
loop_
_entity_poly.entity_id
_entity_poly.type
_entity_poly.pdbx_seq_one_letter_code
_entity_poly.pdbx_strand_id
1 'polypeptide(L)'
;STGSTECQSCEAGYFANETGSKSCRACFPGYFSEKNATTCESCSQGLFCNTTDCSKCTMCPGGEEALSTAATECTPCRPGMYKQPKNLFCRMCQTGYYQIMVGQESCNLCPEEHYCPSPDVAPIRCPSDAFCPAGSTAPQYCMETFFLKSGDNCVLAPLAIILLVVILTITVLIVIVIVCRRKRKATPIDLVRSPLLSKEPSTGQEPHPSYGISWDREPVYAGW
;
A
#
# COMPACT_ATOMS: atom_id res chain seq x y z
N SER A 1 35.57 65.08 -37.46
CA SER A 1 34.50 64.19 -37.00
C SER A 1 35.15 62.99 -36.33
N THR A 2 35.16 62.97 -35.00
CA THR A 2 35.68 61.86 -34.19
C THR A 2 34.74 60.67 -34.41
N GLY A 3 35.17 59.71 -35.24
CA GLY A 3 34.45 58.47 -35.45
C GLY A 3 34.41 57.69 -34.14
N SER A 4 33.21 57.47 -33.61
CA SER A 4 33.00 56.60 -32.45
C SER A 4 33.60 55.22 -32.74
N THR A 5 34.66 54.85 -32.02
CA THR A 5 35.29 53.51 -32.04
C THR A 5 34.63 52.58 -31.01
N GLU A 6 33.40 52.86 -30.59
CA GLU A 6 32.70 52.04 -29.62
C GLU A 6 31.83 51.02 -30.36
N CYS A 7 32.22 49.75 -30.30
CA CYS A 7 31.39 48.67 -30.82
C CYS A 7 30.16 48.55 -29.93
N GLN A 8 29.00 48.90 -30.47
CA GLN A 8 27.74 48.76 -29.74
C GLN A 8 27.41 47.27 -29.58
N SER A 9 27.49 46.80 -28.35
CA SER A 9 27.07 45.48 -27.91
C SER A 9 25.62 45.19 -28.25
N CYS A 10 25.31 43.98 -28.70
CA CYS A 10 23.93 43.52 -28.79
C CYS A 10 23.33 43.38 -27.38
N GLU A 11 22.13 43.93 -27.22
CA GLU A 11 21.33 43.73 -26.03
C GLU A 11 20.86 42.28 -25.92
N ALA A 12 20.50 41.85 -24.71
CA ALA A 12 19.97 40.50 -24.50
C ALA A 12 18.70 40.29 -25.33
N GLY A 13 18.53 39.09 -25.88
CA GLY A 13 17.50 38.78 -26.88
C GLY A 13 17.90 39.03 -28.32
N TYR A 14 19.05 39.68 -28.53
CA TYR A 14 19.63 39.91 -29.84
C TYR A 14 21.05 39.32 -29.92
N PHE A 15 21.46 38.98 -31.13
CA PHE A 15 22.80 38.43 -31.39
C PHE A 15 23.42 39.04 -32.65
N ALA A 16 24.75 39.00 -32.73
CA ALA A 16 25.50 39.33 -33.93
C ALA A 16 26.60 38.29 -34.16
N ASN A 17 26.49 37.54 -35.26
CA ASN A 17 27.40 36.45 -35.61
C ASN A 17 28.60 36.89 -36.47
N GLU A 18 28.66 38.16 -36.86
CA GLU A 18 29.67 38.72 -37.77
C GLU A 18 30.46 39.84 -37.09
N THR A 19 31.79 39.78 -37.20
CA THR A 19 32.68 40.81 -36.67
C THR A 19 32.41 42.15 -37.37
N GLY A 20 32.14 43.20 -36.59
CA GLY A 20 31.82 44.53 -37.12
C GLY A 20 30.39 44.66 -37.65
N SER A 21 29.48 43.74 -37.28
CA SER A 21 28.06 43.86 -37.62
C SER A 21 27.51 45.21 -37.14
N LYS A 22 26.80 45.90 -38.03
CA LYS A 22 26.15 47.19 -37.74
C LYS A 22 24.77 47.05 -37.12
N SER A 23 24.26 45.81 -37.02
CA SER A 23 22.91 45.51 -36.55
C SER A 23 22.87 44.18 -35.80
N CYS A 24 22.08 44.13 -34.74
CA CYS A 24 21.81 42.92 -34.00
C CYS A 24 20.50 42.28 -34.50
N ARG A 25 20.49 40.95 -34.63
CA ARG A 25 19.31 40.18 -35.06
C ARG A 25 18.61 39.63 -33.82
N ALA A 26 17.28 39.72 -33.77
CA ALA A 26 16.51 39.15 -32.67
C ALA A 26 16.56 37.61 -32.71
N CYS A 27 16.54 36.98 -31.54
CA CYS A 27 16.30 35.54 -31.44
C CYS A 27 14.86 35.19 -31.82
N PHE A 28 14.70 34.05 -32.49
CA PHE A 28 13.38 33.49 -32.80
C PHE A 28 12.70 32.95 -31.53
N PRO A 29 11.36 32.80 -31.52
CA PRO A 29 10.65 32.16 -30.40
C PRO A 29 11.24 30.79 -30.08
N GLY A 30 11.28 30.44 -28.80
CA GLY A 30 11.96 29.25 -28.29
C GLY A 30 13.47 29.42 -28.11
N TYR A 31 14.04 30.58 -28.47
CA TYR A 31 15.46 30.88 -28.30
C TYR A 31 15.66 32.17 -27.52
N PHE A 32 16.77 32.24 -26.79
CA PHE A 32 17.16 33.41 -26.02
C PHE A 32 18.63 33.75 -26.25
N SER A 33 19.05 34.95 -25.87
CA SER A 33 20.45 35.31 -25.83
C SER A 33 20.76 36.28 -24.69
N GLU A 34 21.94 36.12 -24.08
CA GLU A 34 22.46 37.11 -23.15
C GLU A 34 23.08 38.31 -23.89
N LYS A 35 23.44 39.36 -23.15
CA LYS A 35 24.11 40.52 -23.72
C LYS A 35 25.43 40.10 -24.37
N ASN A 36 25.78 40.68 -25.52
CA ASN A 36 26.98 40.34 -26.32
C ASN A 36 27.00 38.93 -26.91
N ALA A 37 25.86 38.25 -27.03
CA ALA A 37 25.82 36.93 -27.65
C ALA A 37 26.09 36.98 -29.16
N THR A 38 26.80 35.96 -29.65
CA THR A 38 27.05 35.75 -31.09
C THR A 38 26.08 34.77 -31.73
N THR A 39 25.33 34.03 -30.91
CA THR A 39 24.29 33.08 -31.32
C THR A 39 23.13 33.09 -30.32
N CYS A 40 21.96 32.61 -30.73
CA CYS A 40 20.86 32.34 -29.81
C CYS A 40 20.94 30.91 -29.29
N GLU A 41 20.63 30.73 -28.01
CA GLU A 41 20.52 29.45 -27.35
C GLU A 41 19.07 29.00 -27.27
N SER A 42 18.79 27.72 -27.46
CA SER A 42 17.44 27.18 -27.32
C SER A 42 17.04 27.11 -25.86
N CYS A 43 15.77 27.39 -25.55
CA CYS A 43 15.21 27.09 -24.25
C CYS A 43 15.34 25.60 -23.93
N SER A 44 15.89 25.29 -22.76
CA SER A 44 15.93 23.92 -22.25
C SER A 44 14.52 23.45 -21.85
N GLN A 45 14.37 22.13 -21.71
CA GLN A 45 13.09 21.54 -21.29
C GLN A 45 12.60 22.13 -19.96
N GLY A 46 11.30 22.34 -19.84
CA GLY A 46 10.65 23.01 -18.71
C GLY A 46 10.63 24.54 -18.81
N LEU A 47 11.33 25.11 -19.79
CA LEU A 47 11.35 26.53 -20.10
C LEU A 47 10.76 26.81 -21.48
N PHE A 48 10.21 28.00 -21.67
CA PHE A 48 9.67 28.46 -22.94
C PHE A 48 10.02 29.93 -23.22
N CYS A 49 9.89 30.32 -24.47
CA CYS A 49 10.00 31.69 -24.94
C CYS A 49 8.99 31.90 -26.07
N ASN A 50 7.94 32.70 -25.84
CA ASN A 50 6.86 32.90 -26.80
C ASN A 50 7.04 34.15 -27.69
N THR A 51 8.02 35.00 -27.40
CA THR A 51 8.31 36.21 -28.19
C THR A 51 9.59 36.06 -28.98
N THR A 52 9.70 36.79 -30.09
CA THR A 52 11.00 37.13 -30.66
C THR A 52 11.69 38.09 -29.70
N ASP A 53 13.01 37.96 -29.46
CA ASP A 53 13.81 38.82 -28.55
C ASP A 53 13.90 38.42 -27.06
N CYS A 54 13.64 37.16 -26.71
CA CYS A 54 13.81 36.72 -25.32
C CYS A 54 15.24 36.91 -24.81
N SER A 55 15.40 37.71 -23.76
CA SER A 55 16.66 37.82 -23.01
C SER A 55 16.95 36.60 -22.14
N LYS A 56 15.91 35.82 -21.79
CA LYS A 56 15.99 34.56 -21.06
C LYS A 56 14.74 33.73 -21.32
N CYS A 57 14.86 32.41 -21.19
CA CYS A 57 13.68 31.55 -21.17
C CYS A 57 12.97 31.59 -19.82
N THR A 58 11.65 31.47 -19.84
CA THR A 58 10.80 31.53 -18.66
C THR A 58 10.31 30.13 -18.29
N MET A 59 10.20 29.81 -17.01
CA MET A 59 9.61 28.55 -16.56
C MET A 59 8.12 28.51 -16.88
N CYS A 60 7.61 27.35 -17.30
CA CYS A 60 6.17 27.16 -17.43
C CYS A 60 5.46 27.35 -16.09
N PRO A 61 4.25 27.93 -16.08
CA PRO A 61 3.47 28.16 -14.86
C PRO A 61 3.04 26.84 -14.19
N GLY A 62 2.42 26.93 -13.02
CA GLY A 62 1.77 25.78 -12.39
C GLY A 62 0.76 25.14 -13.34
N GLY A 63 0.69 23.82 -13.31
CA GLY A 63 -0.19 23.04 -14.18
C GLY A 63 0.30 22.85 -15.61
N GLU A 64 1.40 23.48 -16.05
CA GLU A 64 1.86 23.37 -17.44
C GLU A 64 3.36 23.08 -17.56
N GLU A 65 3.76 22.30 -18.57
CA GLU A 65 5.14 21.90 -18.84
C GLU A 65 5.54 22.11 -20.30
N ALA A 66 6.83 22.28 -20.53
CA ALA A 66 7.44 22.29 -21.86
C ALA A 66 8.35 21.06 -22.01
N LEU A 67 7.89 20.04 -22.76
CA LEU A 67 8.62 18.78 -22.92
C LEU A 67 9.72 18.86 -23.99
N SER A 68 9.59 19.76 -24.96
CA SER A 68 10.57 19.96 -26.02
C SER A 68 11.58 21.05 -25.65
N THR A 69 12.79 20.92 -26.19
CA THR A 69 13.71 22.06 -26.29
C THR A 69 13.18 23.07 -27.30
N ALA A 70 13.58 24.33 -27.16
CA ALA A 70 13.08 25.44 -27.97
C ALA A 70 11.55 25.59 -27.95
N ALA A 71 10.92 25.28 -26.82
CA ALA A 71 9.48 25.42 -26.67
C ALA A 71 9.05 26.89 -26.77
N THR A 72 8.03 27.13 -27.57
CA THR A 72 7.39 28.45 -27.72
C THR A 72 6.18 28.62 -26.82
N GLU A 73 5.67 27.52 -26.28
CA GLU A 73 4.48 27.46 -25.45
C GLU A 73 4.61 26.36 -24.41
N CYS A 74 3.78 26.44 -23.38
CA CYS A 74 3.65 25.43 -22.36
C CYS A 74 2.41 24.58 -22.64
N THR A 75 2.47 23.31 -22.28
CA THR A 75 1.40 22.34 -22.46
C THR A 75 0.83 21.94 -21.11
N PRO A 76 -0.50 21.90 -20.93
CA PRO A 76 -1.09 21.56 -19.64
C PRO A 76 -0.80 20.11 -19.26
N CYS A 77 -0.59 19.86 -17.97
CA CYS A 77 -0.51 18.53 -17.40
C CYS A 77 -1.78 17.76 -17.76
N ARG A 78 -1.59 16.52 -18.22
CA ARG A 78 -2.69 15.61 -18.55
C ARG A 78 -3.41 15.15 -17.28
N PRO A 79 -4.64 14.61 -17.38
CA PRO A 79 -5.30 13.96 -16.26
C PRO A 79 -4.40 12.89 -15.62
N GLY A 80 -4.48 12.76 -14.30
CA GLY A 80 -3.61 11.95 -13.47
C GLY A 80 -2.25 12.58 -13.17
N MET A 81 -1.97 13.78 -13.70
CA MET A 81 -0.73 14.51 -13.46
C MET A 81 -0.99 15.92 -12.92
N TYR A 82 0.02 16.47 -12.26
CA TYR A 82 0.01 17.81 -11.70
C TYR A 82 1.39 18.47 -11.75
N LYS A 83 1.44 19.80 -11.68
CA LYS A 83 2.71 20.54 -11.56
C LYS A 83 2.57 21.77 -10.70
N GLN A 84 3.29 21.78 -9.59
CA GLN A 84 3.45 23.00 -8.79
C GLN A 84 4.32 24.03 -9.54
N PRO A 85 4.14 25.35 -9.31
CA PRO A 85 4.89 26.40 -10.01
C PRO A 85 6.43 26.29 -9.91
N LYS A 86 6.95 25.65 -8.86
CA LYS A 86 8.39 25.48 -8.63
C LYS A 86 9.01 24.30 -9.40
N ASN A 87 8.19 23.39 -9.93
CA ASN A 87 8.65 22.23 -10.68
C ASN A 87 8.79 22.58 -12.15
N LEU A 88 9.68 21.87 -12.87
CA LEU A 88 9.86 22.02 -14.32
C LEU A 88 8.87 21.17 -15.13
N PHE A 89 8.48 20.01 -14.59
CA PHE A 89 7.68 19.00 -15.29
C PHE A 89 6.48 18.56 -14.48
N CYS A 90 5.46 18.09 -15.18
CA CYS A 90 4.30 17.43 -14.62
C CYS A 90 4.73 16.12 -13.96
N ARG A 91 4.12 15.83 -12.82
CA ARG A 91 4.33 14.62 -12.02
C ARG A 91 3.02 13.87 -11.92
N MET A 92 3.08 12.54 -11.94
CA MET A 92 1.88 11.74 -11.68
C MET A 92 1.42 11.94 -10.23
N CYS A 93 0.11 11.88 -10.02
CA CYS A 93 -0.46 11.77 -8.69
C CYS A 93 0.03 10.50 -8.01
N GLN A 94 0.29 10.61 -6.70
CA GLN A 94 0.65 9.44 -5.90
C GLN A 94 -0.55 8.49 -5.75
N THR A 95 -0.28 7.24 -5.41
CA THR A 95 -1.33 6.25 -5.11
C THR A 95 -2.29 6.76 -4.04
N GLY A 96 -3.59 6.56 -4.26
CA GLY A 96 -4.64 7.08 -3.38
C GLY A 96 -5.00 8.55 -3.66
N TYR A 97 -4.37 9.20 -4.63
CA TYR A 97 -4.74 10.53 -5.11
C TYR A 97 -5.18 10.45 -6.57
N TYR A 98 -6.04 11.39 -6.98
CA TYR A 98 -6.56 11.48 -8.33
C TYR A 98 -6.66 12.94 -8.79
N GLN A 99 -6.69 13.13 -10.11
CA GLN A 99 -6.98 14.41 -10.74
C GLN A 99 -7.47 14.17 -12.17
N ILE A 100 -8.71 14.55 -12.46
CA ILE A 100 -9.33 14.30 -13.77
C ILE A 100 -9.24 15.50 -14.73
N MET A 101 -8.92 16.69 -14.20
CA MET A 101 -8.83 17.91 -14.97
C MET A 101 -7.41 18.11 -15.51
N VAL A 102 -7.30 18.74 -16.68
CA VAL A 102 -6.02 19.20 -17.23
C VAL A 102 -5.51 20.43 -16.50
N GLY A 103 -4.20 20.64 -16.52
CA GLY A 103 -3.61 21.91 -16.09
C GLY A 103 -3.57 22.11 -14.57
N GLN A 104 -3.48 21.04 -13.79
CA GLN A 104 -3.69 21.11 -12.34
C GLN A 104 -2.38 21.24 -11.57
N GLU A 105 -2.41 21.98 -10.46
CA GLU A 105 -1.23 22.21 -9.61
C GLU A 105 -1.11 21.21 -8.46
N SER A 106 -2.14 20.40 -8.24
CA SER A 106 -2.20 19.41 -7.18
C SER A 106 -3.17 18.28 -7.52
N CYS A 107 -3.07 17.19 -6.76
CA CYS A 107 -3.99 16.06 -6.82
C CYS A 107 -4.92 16.07 -5.60
N ASN A 108 -6.12 15.54 -5.78
CA ASN A 108 -7.09 15.36 -4.72
C ASN A 108 -6.91 13.99 -4.06
N LEU A 109 -7.02 13.94 -2.74
CA LEU A 109 -7.07 12.65 -2.03
C LEU A 109 -8.35 11.91 -2.43
N CYS A 110 -8.26 10.61 -2.70
CA CYS A 110 -9.44 9.79 -2.95
C CYS A 110 -10.33 9.82 -1.71
N PRO A 111 -11.60 10.26 -1.83
CA PRO A 111 -12.47 10.45 -0.67
C PRO A 111 -12.89 9.11 -0.06
N GLU A 112 -13.36 9.16 1.19
CA GLU A 112 -14.03 8.01 1.82
C GLU A 112 -15.27 7.59 1.02
N GLU A 113 -15.71 6.34 1.21
CA GLU A 113 -16.81 5.72 0.47
C GLU A 113 -16.56 5.58 -1.05
N HIS A 114 -15.33 5.86 -1.51
CA HIS A 114 -14.91 5.70 -2.89
C HIS A 114 -13.52 5.08 -2.99
N TYR A 115 -13.22 4.51 -4.15
CA TYR A 115 -11.87 4.05 -4.49
C TYR A 115 -11.45 4.60 -5.87
N CYS A 116 -10.16 4.82 -6.04
CA CYS A 116 -9.56 5.43 -7.22
C CYS A 116 -8.52 4.45 -7.81
N PRO A 117 -8.90 3.61 -8.79
CA PRO A 117 -8.01 2.57 -9.31
C PRO A 117 -6.82 3.13 -10.11
N SER A 118 -6.98 4.35 -10.64
CA SER A 118 -5.96 5.07 -11.41
C SER A 118 -6.10 6.57 -11.14
N PRO A 119 -5.00 7.35 -11.15
CA PRO A 119 -5.04 8.77 -10.82
C PRO A 119 -5.80 9.65 -11.82
N ASP A 120 -6.01 9.17 -13.04
CA ASP A 120 -6.75 9.84 -14.12
C ASP A 120 -8.25 9.49 -14.15
N VAL A 121 -8.72 8.65 -13.21
CA VAL A 121 -10.11 8.20 -13.12
C VAL A 121 -10.82 8.91 -11.96
N ALA A 122 -12.08 9.32 -12.18
CA ALA A 122 -12.90 9.90 -11.13
C ALA A 122 -13.19 8.87 -10.02
N PRO A 123 -13.39 9.28 -8.75
CA PRO A 123 -13.65 8.37 -7.65
C PRO A 123 -14.86 7.47 -7.92
N ILE A 124 -14.68 6.16 -7.77
CA ILE A 124 -15.73 5.16 -8.00
C ILE A 124 -16.35 4.81 -6.64
N ARG A 125 -17.68 4.79 -6.56
CA ARG A 125 -18.38 4.44 -5.31
C ARG A 125 -17.96 3.05 -4.83
N CYS A 126 -17.71 2.96 -3.53
CA CYS A 126 -17.37 1.70 -2.86
C CYS A 126 -18.56 0.72 -2.94
N PRO A 127 -18.32 -0.56 -3.26
CA PRO A 127 -19.32 -1.61 -3.08
C PRO A 127 -19.84 -1.67 -1.65
N SER A 128 -21.11 -2.02 -1.47
CA SER A 128 -21.76 -2.03 -0.15
C SER A 128 -21.13 -3.01 0.84
N ASP A 129 -20.51 -4.07 0.33
CA ASP A 129 -19.84 -5.16 1.04
C ASP A 129 -18.33 -4.94 1.28
N ALA A 130 -17.78 -3.79 0.84
CA ALA A 130 -16.37 -3.45 0.97
C ALA A 130 -16.15 -2.19 1.84
N PHE A 131 -14.92 -2.02 2.34
CA PHE A 131 -14.45 -0.80 2.99
C PHE A 131 -13.57 0.00 2.03
N CYS A 132 -13.81 1.31 1.97
CA CYS A 132 -12.99 2.23 1.19
C CYS A 132 -12.67 3.47 2.04
N PRO A 133 -11.69 3.41 2.96
CA PRO A 133 -11.18 4.59 3.64
C PRO A 133 -10.54 5.58 2.66
N ALA A 134 -10.29 6.81 3.10
CA ALA A 134 -9.64 7.83 2.29
C ALA A 134 -8.32 7.32 1.70
N GLY A 135 -8.11 7.53 0.40
CA GLY A 135 -6.94 7.08 -0.33
C GLY A 135 -7.01 5.64 -0.86
N SER A 136 -8.16 4.96 -0.77
CA SER A 136 -8.31 3.61 -1.30
C SER A 136 -8.12 3.54 -2.81
N THR A 137 -7.26 2.64 -3.28
CA THR A 137 -7.08 2.34 -4.71
C THR A 137 -7.92 1.17 -5.19
N ALA A 138 -8.40 0.35 -4.25
CA ALA A 138 -9.29 -0.77 -4.49
C ALA A 138 -10.22 -0.97 -3.28
N PRO A 139 -11.39 -1.58 -3.47
CA PRO A 139 -12.26 -1.97 -2.36
C PRO A 139 -11.60 -3.06 -1.50
N GLN A 140 -11.66 -2.89 -0.18
CA GLN A 140 -11.17 -3.85 0.79
C GLN A 140 -12.32 -4.71 1.31
N TYR A 141 -12.28 -6.02 1.11
CA TYR A 141 -13.33 -6.93 1.58
C TYR A 141 -12.97 -7.57 2.92
N CYS A 142 -13.99 -7.95 3.71
CA CYS A 142 -13.78 -8.90 4.80
C CYS A 142 -13.35 -10.26 4.22
N MET A 143 -12.68 -11.10 5.02
CA MET A 143 -12.36 -12.47 4.60
C MET A 143 -13.67 -13.26 4.40
N GLU A 144 -14.06 -13.44 3.14
CA GLU A 144 -15.42 -13.80 2.74
C GLU A 144 -15.94 -15.13 3.30
N THR A 145 -15.06 -16.03 3.71
CA THR A 145 -15.47 -17.34 4.24
C THR A 145 -16.03 -17.29 5.65
N PHE A 146 -15.65 -16.30 6.45
CA PHE A 146 -16.01 -16.25 7.88
C PHE A 146 -16.54 -14.90 8.32
N PHE A 147 -16.24 -13.82 7.61
CA PHE A 147 -16.56 -12.48 8.06
C PHE A 147 -17.30 -11.69 6.98
N LEU A 148 -18.37 -11.02 7.40
CA LEU A 148 -19.19 -10.11 6.59
C LEU A 148 -19.04 -8.68 7.12
N LYS A 149 -19.12 -7.70 6.22
CA LYS A 149 -19.16 -6.29 6.61
C LYS A 149 -20.47 -5.98 7.34
N SER A 150 -20.36 -5.36 8.50
CA SER A 150 -21.48 -4.82 9.27
C SER A 150 -21.10 -3.44 9.80
N GLY A 151 -21.56 -2.39 9.13
CA GLY A 151 -21.07 -1.02 9.37
C GLY A 151 -19.59 -0.91 9.01
N ASP A 152 -18.78 -0.45 9.98
CA ASP A 152 -17.32 -0.26 9.83
C ASP A 152 -16.49 -1.47 10.32
N ASN A 153 -17.14 -2.58 10.70
CA ASN A 153 -16.47 -3.76 11.27
C ASN A 153 -16.78 -5.04 10.49
N CYS A 154 -15.84 -5.99 10.55
CA CYS A 154 -16.05 -7.36 10.09
C CYS A 154 -16.65 -8.22 11.21
N VAL A 155 -17.84 -8.78 10.99
CA VAL A 155 -18.54 -9.66 11.94
C VAL A 155 -18.63 -11.08 11.39
N LEU A 156 -18.65 -12.09 12.28
CA LEU A 156 -18.78 -13.49 11.86
C LEU A 156 -20.06 -13.70 11.04
N ALA A 157 -19.92 -14.36 9.89
CA ALA A 157 -21.06 -14.71 9.06
C ALA A 157 -22.04 -15.58 9.86
N PRO A 158 -23.37 -15.39 9.72
CA PRO A 158 -24.36 -16.18 10.45
C PRO A 158 -24.15 -17.69 10.29
N LEU A 159 -23.74 -18.14 9.11
CA LEU A 159 -23.42 -19.54 8.83
C LEU A 159 -22.21 -20.05 9.63
N ALA A 160 -21.17 -19.22 9.79
CA ALA A 160 -20.01 -19.56 10.61
C ALA A 160 -20.40 -19.68 12.09
N ILE A 161 -21.26 -18.78 12.59
CA ILE A 161 -21.78 -18.84 13.97
C ILE A 161 -22.58 -20.14 14.18
N ILE A 162 -23.49 -20.47 13.26
CA ILE A 162 -24.29 -21.72 13.33
C ILE A 162 -23.37 -22.94 13.35
N LEU A 163 -22.36 -22.99 12.49
CA LEU A 163 -21.43 -24.12 12.39
C LEU A 163 -20.59 -24.29 13.66
N LEU A 164 -20.12 -23.19 14.27
CA LEU A 164 -19.43 -23.21 15.56
C LEU A 164 -20.32 -23.74 16.69
N VAL A 165 -21.59 -23.30 16.74
CA VAL A 165 -22.57 -23.78 17.73
C VAL A 165 -22.82 -25.28 17.55
N VAL A 166 -23.02 -25.75 16.31
CA VAL A 166 -23.21 -27.19 16.02
C VAL A 166 -22.01 -28.02 16.47
N ILE A 167 -20.78 -27.59 16.16
CA ILE A 167 -19.55 -28.29 16.59
C ILE A 167 -19.46 -28.33 18.13
N LEU A 168 -19.77 -27.22 18.81
CA LEU A 168 -19.81 -27.17 20.27
C LEU A 168 -20.85 -28.14 20.86
N THR A 169 -22.05 -28.20 20.28
CA THR A 169 -23.09 -29.13 20.75
C THR A 169 -22.68 -30.60 20.55
N ILE A 170 -22.11 -30.95 19.40
CA ILE A 170 -21.66 -32.31 19.09
C ILE A 170 -20.51 -32.71 20.03
N THR A 171 -19.54 -31.83 20.26
CA THR A 171 -18.40 -32.12 21.15
C THR A 171 -18.85 -32.32 22.60
N VAL A 172 -19.78 -31.50 23.10
CA VAL A 172 -20.38 -31.67 24.44
C VAL A 172 -21.13 -33.00 24.53
N LEU A 173 -21.95 -33.36 23.54
CA LEU A 173 -22.65 -34.65 23.51
C LEU A 173 -21.69 -35.84 23.51
N ILE A 174 -20.60 -35.77 22.73
CA ILE A 174 -19.56 -36.81 22.72
C ILE A 174 -18.92 -36.95 24.10
N VAL A 175 -18.58 -35.83 24.75
CA VAL A 175 -18.02 -35.84 26.11
C VAL A 175 -19.00 -36.45 27.11
N ILE A 176 -20.29 -36.09 27.06
CA ILE A 176 -21.33 -36.67 27.90
C ILE A 176 -21.43 -38.18 27.67
N VAL A 177 -21.46 -38.64 26.42
CA VAL A 177 -21.49 -40.07 26.08
C VAL A 177 -20.26 -40.79 26.61
N ILE A 178 -19.06 -40.21 26.48
CA ILE A 178 -17.82 -40.77 27.03
C ILE A 178 -17.89 -40.88 28.56
N VAL A 179 -18.36 -39.83 29.24
CA VAL A 179 -18.53 -39.82 30.71
C VAL A 179 -19.57 -40.85 31.15
N CYS A 180 -20.73 -40.92 30.49
CA CYS A 180 -21.76 -41.92 30.75
C CYS A 180 -21.24 -43.35 30.52
N ARG A 181 -20.46 -43.58 29.45
CA ARG A 181 -19.82 -44.88 29.19
C ARG A 181 -18.76 -45.23 30.23
N ARG A 182 -17.99 -44.25 30.72
CA ARG A 182 -17.03 -44.42 31.83
C ARG A 182 -17.75 -44.75 33.14
N LYS A 183 -18.83 -44.06 33.48
CA LYS A 183 -19.64 -44.33 34.69
C LYS A 183 -20.30 -45.72 34.65
N ARG A 184 -20.85 -46.15 33.51
CA ARG A 184 -21.42 -47.51 33.36
C ARG A 184 -20.37 -48.62 33.51
N LYS A 185 -19.13 -48.40 33.07
CA LYS A 185 -18.03 -49.36 33.30
C LYS A 185 -17.55 -49.40 34.75
N ALA A 186 -17.73 -48.32 35.52
CA ALA A 186 -17.31 -48.23 36.91
C ALA A 186 -18.38 -48.69 37.93
N THR A 187 -19.60 -49.02 37.50
CA THR A 187 -20.68 -49.51 38.36
C THR A 187 -20.98 -50.99 38.08
N PRO A 188 -20.31 -51.94 38.76
CA PRO A 188 -20.82 -53.29 38.87
C PRO A 188 -21.96 -53.33 39.90
N ILE A 189 -22.91 -54.23 39.65
CA ILE A 189 -24.16 -54.42 40.40
C ILE A 189 -23.85 -55.01 41.78
N ASP A 190 -24.09 -54.28 42.87
CA ASP A 190 -24.15 -54.84 44.23
C ASP A 190 -25.39 -54.33 44.96
N LEU A 191 -26.48 -55.10 44.92
CA LEU A 191 -27.68 -54.81 45.70
C LEU A 191 -28.56 -56.06 45.90
N VAL A 192 -28.05 -57.11 46.57
CA VAL A 192 -28.90 -58.04 47.35
C VAL A 192 -28.09 -58.63 48.52
N ARG A 193 -28.70 -58.60 49.72
CA ARG A 193 -28.51 -59.46 50.90
C ARG A 193 -27.70 -58.89 52.09
N SER A 194 -28.45 -58.39 53.06
CA SER A 194 -28.27 -58.76 54.48
C SER A 194 -29.52 -59.57 54.88
N PRO A 195 -29.49 -60.54 55.84
CA PRO A 195 -28.98 -60.25 57.19
C PRO A 195 -28.37 -61.44 58.01
N LEU A 196 -27.81 -61.06 59.16
CA LEU A 196 -27.61 -61.77 60.45
C LEU A 196 -26.43 -62.74 60.71
N LEU A 197 -25.73 -62.39 61.81
CA LEU A 197 -25.17 -63.19 62.92
C LEU A 197 -24.05 -64.25 62.73
N SER A 198 -22.97 -64.06 63.52
CA SER A 198 -22.25 -64.99 64.44
C SER A 198 -20.72 -64.85 64.29
N LYS A 199 -19.99 -64.27 65.25
CA LYS A 199 -19.32 -64.86 66.44
C LYS A 199 -17.90 -65.46 66.18
N GLU A 200 -16.90 -64.66 66.57
CA GLU A 200 -15.61 -65.01 67.24
C GLU A 200 -14.40 -65.67 66.49
N PRO A 201 -13.16 -65.65 67.07
CA PRO A 201 -11.93 -65.17 66.41
C PRO A 201 -10.77 -66.21 66.37
N SER A 202 -9.51 -65.74 66.17
CA SER A 202 -8.20 -66.43 66.10
C SER A 202 -7.75 -66.78 64.67
N THR A 203 -6.49 -66.71 64.21
CA THR A 203 -5.11 -66.52 64.75
C THR A 203 -4.24 -66.34 63.48
N GLY A 204 -3.33 -65.37 63.36
CA GLY A 204 -1.92 -65.54 63.73
C GLY A 204 -1.00 -65.59 62.48
N GLN A 205 0.16 -64.93 62.60
CA GLN A 205 1.43 -65.17 61.88
C GLN A 205 1.71 -64.48 60.51
N GLU A 206 2.44 -63.37 60.60
CA GLU A 206 3.57 -62.92 59.75
C GLU A 206 4.65 -64.03 59.55
N PRO A 207 5.67 -63.95 58.64
CA PRO A 207 6.47 -62.75 58.35
C PRO A 207 7.11 -62.56 56.94
N HIS A 208 7.60 -61.33 56.72
CA HIS A 208 8.67 -60.92 55.79
C HIS A 208 9.99 -61.71 56.07
N PRO A 209 11.05 -61.78 55.20
CA PRO A 209 11.67 -60.58 54.56
C PRO A 209 12.57 -60.74 53.30
N SER A 210 12.93 -59.57 52.74
CA SER A 210 14.27 -59.15 52.27
C SER A 210 14.87 -59.50 50.87
N TYR A 211 15.64 -58.50 50.39
CA TYR A 211 16.66 -58.42 49.32
C TYR A 211 16.15 -58.39 47.86
N GLY A 212 16.66 -57.56 46.94
CA GLY A 212 17.76 -56.61 46.96
C GLY A 212 18.44 -56.54 45.58
N ILE A 213 18.73 -55.31 45.13
CA ILE A 213 19.86 -54.91 44.26
C ILE A 213 19.69 -54.98 42.72
N SER A 214 20.06 -53.84 42.16
CA SER A 214 20.21 -53.39 40.77
C SER A 214 21.46 -53.92 40.06
N TRP A 215 21.48 -53.79 38.73
CA TRP A 215 22.51 -53.16 37.87
C TRP A 215 22.67 -53.87 36.52
N ASP A 216 22.57 -53.04 35.47
CA ASP A 216 23.29 -53.01 34.19
C ASP A 216 23.62 -54.29 33.41
N ARG A 217 23.28 -54.26 32.12
CA ARG A 217 24.25 -54.20 31.00
C ARG A 217 23.57 -54.20 29.62
N GLU A 218 23.85 -53.16 28.83
CA GLU A 218 24.06 -53.21 27.37
C GLU A 218 25.36 -53.99 27.05
N PRO A 219 25.64 -54.49 25.82
CA PRO A 219 25.54 -53.73 24.56
C PRO A 219 25.21 -54.48 23.22
N VAL A 220 24.72 -53.67 22.26
CA VAL A 220 25.08 -53.45 20.82
C VAL A 220 25.41 -54.61 19.83
N TYR A 221 24.95 -54.37 18.57
CA TYR A 221 25.33 -54.85 17.21
C TYR A 221 24.32 -55.83 16.57
N ALA A 222 23.96 -55.78 15.28
CA ALA A 222 24.20 -54.94 14.09
C ALA A 222 22.96 -55.18 13.17
N GLY A 223 22.47 -54.24 12.35
CA GLY A 223 23.07 -53.81 11.10
C GLY A 223 22.45 -54.56 9.91
N TRP A 224 21.56 -53.90 9.15
CA TRP A 224 21.49 -53.77 7.69
C TRP A 224 20.67 -52.50 7.39
#